data_AF-H0ADM8-F1
#
_entry.id   AF-H0ADM8-F1
#
_cell.length_a   1.000
_cell.length_b   1.000
_cell.length_c   1.000
_cell.angle_alpha   90.00
_cell.angle_beta   90.00
_cell.angle_gamma   90.00
#
_symmetry.space_group_name_H-M   'P 1'
#
loop_
_entity.id
_entity.type
_entity.pdbx_description
1 polymer ?
#
loop_
_entity_poly.entity_id
_entity_poly.type
_entity_poly.pdbx_seq_one_letter_code
_entity_poly.pdbx_strand_id
1 'polypeptide(L)'
;MVEFETIEKERRDYGNFPGEKFIELSRNKAIQEDGSENSFIQIATGYYQDEEPKYKKRFTVPTDKKAVNHIKEKLPEMFEKEKEASEE
;
A
#
# COMPACT_ATOMS: atom_id res chain seq x y z
N MET A 1 7.08 -17.01 13.61
CA MET A 1 6.59 -16.67 12.27
C MET A 1 5.66 -15.48 12.39
N VAL A 2 5.81 -14.42 11.59
CA VAL A 2 4.92 -13.24 11.64
C VAL A 2 3.88 -13.39 10.54
N GLU A 3 2.61 -13.32 10.90
CA GLU A 3 1.50 -13.31 9.95
C GLU A 3 1.16 -11.87 9.57
N PHE A 4 0.95 -11.63 8.28
CA PHE A 4 0.61 -10.30 7.77
C PHE A 4 -0.80 -10.33 7.19
N GLU A 5 -1.66 -9.46 7.68
CA GLU A 5 -3.03 -9.26 7.20
C GLU A 5 -3.16 -7.88 6.54
N THR A 6 -3.78 -7.80 5.36
CA THR A 6 -4.15 -6.51 4.74
C THR A 6 -5.59 -6.18 5.11
N ILE A 7 -5.77 -5.09 5.86
CA ILE A 7 -7.07 -4.59 6.32
C ILE A 7 -7.80 -3.90 5.17
N GLU A 8 -7.14 -2.92 4.54
CA GLU A 8 -7.65 -2.23 3.36
C GLU A 8 -6.51 -1.85 2.42
N LYS A 9 -6.83 -1.73 1.13
CA LYS A 9 -5.87 -1.28 0.12
C LYS A 9 -6.56 -0.47 -0.97
N GLU A 10 -5.85 0.53 -1.46
CA GLU A 10 -6.24 1.31 -2.63
C GLU A 10 -5.10 1.30 -3.64
N ARG A 11 -5.44 1.09 -4.90
CA ARG A 11 -4.49 1.00 -6.00
C ARG A 11 -4.77 2.06 -7.05
N ARG A 12 -3.69 2.61 -7.60
CA ARG A 12 -3.72 3.50 -8.77
C ARG A 12 -2.71 3.08 -9.82
N ASP A 13 -3.20 2.86 -11.04
CA ASP A 13 -2.34 2.67 -12.20
C ASP A 13 -1.74 4.01 -12.69
N TYR A 14 -0.51 3.95 -13.19
CA TYR A 14 0.22 5.09 -13.76
C TYR A 14 1.16 4.65 -14.90
N GLY A 15 1.79 5.61 -15.59
CA GLY A 15 2.61 5.35 -16.77
C GLY A 15 1.90 5.67 -18.07
N ASN A 16 2.51 5.27 -19.19
CA ASN A 16 2.06 5.66 -20.52
C ASN A 16 0.89 4.79 -21.01
N PHE A 17 0.83 3.53 -20.57
CA PHE A 17 -0.22 2.60 -20.94
C PHE A 17 -1.03 2.14 -19.71
N PRO A 18 -2.36 1.97 -19.83
CA PRO A 18 -3.16 1.33 -18.78
C PRO A 18 -2.63 -0.06 -18.43
N GLY A 19 -2.61 -0.42 -17.14
CA GLY A 19 -2.15 -1.74 -16.71
C GLY A 19 -0.65 -1.98 -16.87
N GLU A 20 0.19 -0.93 -16.98
CA GLU A 20 1.65 -1.11 -17.05
C GLU A 20 2.27 -1.13 -15.65
N LYS A 21 1.99 -0.10 -14.85
CA LYS A 21 2.55 0.12 -13.51
C LYS A 21 1.47 0.57 -12.56
N PHE A 22 1.65 0.24 -11.29
CA PHE A 22 0.74 0.68 -10.24
C PHE A 22 1.48 1.08 -8.99
N ILE A 23 0.82 1.93 -8.22
CA ILE A 23 1.13 2.22 -6.82
C ILE A 23 -0.05 1.79 -5.98
N GLU A 24 0.22 1.18 -4.84
CA GLU A 24 -0.77 0.68 -3.90
C GLU A 24 -0.43 1.22 -2.52
N LEU A 25 -1.42 1.82 -1.87
CA LEU A 25 -1.38 2.13 -0.46
C LEU A 25 -2.26 1.11 0.27
N SER A 26 -1.77 0.52 1.35
CA SER A 26 -2.55 -0.41 2.15
C SER A 26 -2.32 -0.23 3.63
N ARG A 27 -3.34 -0.49 4.45
CA ARG A 27 -3.21 -0.67 5.89
C ARG A 27 -3.09 -2.15 6.17
N ASN A 28 -2.08 -2.53 6.93
CA ASN A 28 -1.78 -3.91 7.23
C ASN A 28 -1.55 -4.07 8.72
N LYS A 29 -1.74 -5.29 9.20
CA LYS A 29 -1.47 -5.72 10.56
C LYS A 29 -0.44 -6.85 10.52
N ALA A 30 0.59 -6.75 11.34
CA ALA A 30 1.50 -7.82 11.65
C ALA A 30 1.08 -8.47 12.96
N ILE A 31 0.83 -9.78 12.95
CA ILE A 31 0.48 -10.58 14.10
C ILE A 31 1.71 -11.41 14.48
N GLN A 32 2.23 -11.18 15.68
CA GLN A 32 3.37 -11.92 16.21
C GLN A 32 2.94 -13.19 16.93
N GLU A 33 3.87 -14.12 17.15
CA GLU A 33 3.58 -15.40 17.83
C GLU A 33 3.15 -15.23 19.29
N ASP A 34 3.52 -14.13 19.94
CA ASP A 34 3.10 -13.79 21.29
C ASP A 34 1.69 -13.17 21.35
N GLY A 35 1.01 -13.07 20.20
CA GLY A 35 -0.30 -12.45 20.06
C GLY A 35 -0.27 -10.92 20.03
N SER A 36 0.92 -10.29 20.04
CA SER A 36 1.02 -8.85 19.85
C SER A 36 0.73 -8.48 18.39
N GLU A 37 -0.01 -7.39 18.23
CA GLU A 37 -0.40 -6.88 16.93
C GLU A 37 0.24 -5.51 16.70
N ASN A 38 0.78 -5.29 15.49
CA ASN A 38 1.29 -3.98 15.10
C ASN A 38 0.75 -3.62 13.71
N SER A 39 0.09 -2.48 13.62
CA SER A 39 -0.49 -1.99 12.39
C SER A 39 0.40 -0.97 11.71
N PHE A 40 0.41 -0.98 10.38
CA PHE A 40 1.25 -0.09 9.59
C PHE A 40 0.67 0.17 8.20
N ILE A 41 0.99 1.34 7.65
CA ILE A 41 0.67 1.68 6.27
C ILE A 41 1.83 1.25 5.38
N GLN A 42 1.52 0.49 4.33
CA GLN A 42 2.47 0.10 3.30
C GLN A 42 2.20 0.91 2.03
N ILE A 43 3.28 1.41 1.43
CA ILE A 43 3.26 1.94 0.07
C ILE A 43 4.08 0.99 -0.80
N ALA A 44 3.41 0.29 -1.70
CA ALA A 44 4.02 -0.63 -2.62
C ALA A 44 3.94 -0.11 -4.06
N THR A 45 4.95 -0.40 -4.87
CA THR A 45 4.88 -0.19 -6.31
C THR A 45 5.01 -1.52 -7.02
N GLY A 46 4.38 -1.64 -8.17
CA GLY A 46 4.48 -2.84 -8.98
C GLY A 46 4.24 -2.57 -10.45
N TYR A 47 4.24 -3.65 -11.20
CA TYR A 47 3.93 -3.70 -12.61
C TYR A 47 3.17 -4.99 -12.91
N TYR A 48 2.52 -5.03 -14.06
CA TYR A 48 1.81 -6.23 -14.48
C TYR A 48 2.70 -7.02 -15.44
N GLN A 49 2.79 -8.32 -15.20
CA GLN A 49 3.36 -9.28 -16.14
C GLN A 49 2.23 -10.26 -16.45
N ASP A 50 1.70 -10.16 -17.67
CA ASP A 50 0.42 -10.78 -18.06
C ASP A 50 -0.73 -10.27 -17.16
N GLU A 51 -1.47 -11.16 -16.49
CA GLU A 51 -2.55 -10.82 -15.56
C GLU A 51 -2.10 -10.73 -14.09
N GLU A 52 -0.85 -11.09 -13.78
CA GLU A 52 -0.35 -11.11 -12.41
C GLU A 52 0.37 -9.80 -12.02
N PRO A 53 0.00 -9.17 -10.89
CA PRO A 53 0.75 -8.03 -10.36
C PRO A 53 2.06 -8.49 -9.72
N LYS A 54 3.19 -7.95 -10.19
CA LYS A 54 4.52 -8.12 -9.59
C LYS A 54 4.88 -6.89 -8.76
N TYR A 55 5.05 -7.09 -7.47
CA TYR A 55 5.44 -6.04 -6.52
C TYR A 55 6.96 -5.85 -6.49
N LYS A 56 7.40 -4.60 -6.36
CA LYS A 56 8.80 -4.23 -6.19
C LYS A 56 9.16 -4.25 -4.71
N LYS A 57 10.35 -4.78 -4.39
CA LYS A 57 10.86 -4.90 -3.01
C LYS A 57 11.42 -3.61 -2.41
N ARG A 58 11.34 -2.48 -3.12
CA ARG A 58 11.91 -1.20 -2.69
C ARG A 58 10.83 -0.13 -2.58
N PHE A 59 10.96 0.73 -1.58
CA PHE A 59 10.16 1.95 -1.47
C PHE A 59 10.58 2.92 -2.58
N THR A 60 9.75 3.06 -3.60
CA THR A 60 10.00 3.92 -4.76
C THR A 60 8.79 4.80 -4.98
N VAL A 61 8.98 6.10 -4.95
CA VAL A 61 7.94 7.07 -5.31
C VAL A 61 8.12 7.38 -6.80
N PRO A 62 7.14 7.04 -7.67
CA PRO A 62 7.22 7.38 -9.10
C PRO A 62 7.14 8.90 -9.29
N THR A 63 7.82 9.42 -10.31
CA THR A 63 7.71 10.85 -10.70
C THR A 63 6.43 11.15 -11.50
N ASP A 64 5.62 10.13 -11.78
CA ASP A 64 4.35 10.29 -12.47
C ASP A 64 3.35 11.05 -11.58
N LYS A 65 2.75 12.11 -12.13
CA LYS A 65 1.83 12.98 -11.39
C LYS A 65 0.62 12.22 -10.83
N LYS A 66 0.12 11.20 -11.53
CA LYS A 66 -1.01 10.38 -11.05
C LYS A 66 -0.61 9.59 -9.80
N ALA A 67 0.59 9.01 -9.79
CA ALA A 67 1.09 8.29 -8.64
C ALA A 67 1.35 9.23 -7.45
N VAL A 68 2.00 10.38 -7.69
CA VAL A 68 2.27 11.37 -6.64
C VAL A 68 0.98 11.93 -6.04
N ASN A 69 0.01 12.30 -6.87
CA ASN A 69 -1.28 12.78 -6.38
C ASN A 69 -2.01 11.71 -5.57
N HIS A 70 -2.00 10.46 -6.01
CA HIS A 70 -2.62 9.36 -5.29
C HIS A 70 -2.01 9.17 -3.90
N ILE A 71 -0.67 9.20 -3.77
CA ILE A 71 -0.02 9.16 -2.45
C ILE A 71 -0.47 10.36 -1.60
N LYS A 72 -0.45 11.57 -2.18
CA LYS A 72 -0.78 12.81 -1.47
C LYS A 72 -2.21 12.81 -0.91
N GLU A 73 -3.16 12.23 -1.66
CA GLU A 73 -4.56 12.16 -1.27
C GLU A 73 -4.80 11.01 -0.29
N LYS A 74 -4.24 9.82 -0.56
CA LYS A 74 -4.61 8.60 0.15
C LYS A 74 -3.79 8.28 1.37
N LEU A 75 -2.53 8.73 1.42
CA LEU A 75 -1.69 8.49 2.59
C LEU A 75 -2.26 9.17 3.86
N PRO A 76 -2.69 10.45 3.83
CA PRO A 76 -3.31 11.08 4.99
C PRO A 76 -4.63 10.40 5.37
N GLU A 77 -5.48 10.06 4.40
CA GLU A 77 -6.73 9.33 4.67
C GLU A 77 -6.47 7.99 5.39
N MET A 78 -5.49 7.21 4.92
CA MET A 78 -5.13 5.95 5.57
C MET A 78 -4.49 6.15 6.94
N PHE A 79 -3.74 7.24 7.13
CA PHE A 79 -3.13 7.56 8.42
C PHE A 79 -4.15 7.95 9.48
N GLU A 80 -5.15 8.78 9.14
CA GLU A 80 -6.21 9.12 10.08
C GLU A 80 -7.02 7.88 10.49
N LYS A 81 -7.40 7.03 9.53
CA LYS A 81 -8.09 5.77 9.83
C LYS A 81 -7.27 4.82 10.69
N GLU A 82 -5.95 4.82 10.52
CA GLU A 82 -5.04 4.03 11.35
C GLU A 82 -5.00 4.55 12.78
N LYS A 83 -4.92 5.88 12.94
CA LYS A 83 -4.94 6.52 14.24
C LYS A 83 -6.25 6.21 14.98
N GLU A 84 -7.40 6.37 14.32
CA GLU A 84 -8.72 6.04 14.90
C GLU A 84 -8.77 4.58 15.38
N ALA A 85 -8.30 3.63 14.56
CA ALA A 85 -8.28 2.21 14.91
C ALA A 85 -7.30 1.84 16.04
N SER A 86 -6.31 2.69 16.31
CA SER A 86 -5.34 2.49 17.41
C SER A 86 -5.77 3.14 18.73
N GLU A 87 -6.76 4.04 18.70
CA GLU A 87 -7.32 4.73 19.87
C GLU A 87 -8.57 4.02 20.44
N GLU A 88 -9.14 3.04 19.73
CA GLU A 88 -10.19 2.09 20.21
C GLU A 88 -9.59 0.88 20.94
#